data_AF-A0A2G6KDX9-F1
#
_entry.id   AF-A0A2G6KDX9-F1
#
_cell.length_a   1.000
_cell.length_b   1.000
_cell.length_c   1.000
_cell.angle_alpha   90.00
_cell.angle_beta   90.00
_cell.angle_gamma   90.00
#
_symmetry.space_group_name_H-M   'P 1'
#
loop_
_entity.id
_entity.type
_entity.pdbx_description
1 polymer ?
#
loop_
_entity_poly.entity_id
_entity_poly.type
_entity_poly.pdbx_seq_one_letter_code
_entity_poly.pdbx_strand_id
1 'polypeptide(L)'
;MCIMPLDPVQQTHTEIIEEGQPISADEVGRMYELYTKRLDECEGVTISGTTPQQVPNDIDRHFIDLAHQSDILSDILVLLDTQKQLLAKSFRVRPFLIKINQDELGLA
;
A
#
# COMPACT_ATOMS: atom_id res chain seq x y z
N MET A 1 -17.36 1.76 -1.37
CA MET A 1 -17.82 0.36 -1.48
C MET A 1 -17.35 -0.22 -2.80
N CYS A 2 -17.14 -1.54 -2.90
CA CYS A 2 -16.94 -2.21 -4.19
C CYS A 2 -18.10 -3.18 -4.43
N ILE A 3 -18.73 -3.08 -5.60
CA ILE A 3 -19.76 -4.02 -6.05
C ILE A 3 -19.21 -4.70 -7.30
N MET A 4 -19.20 -6.05 -7.30
CA MET A 4 -18.69 -6.85 -8.40
C MET A 4 -19.78 -7.80 -8.94
N PRO A 5 -20.61 -7.35 -9.90
CA PRO A 5 -21.49 -8.25 -10.63
C PRO A 5 -20.68 -9.28 -11.44
N LEU A 6 -21.11 -10.53 -11.37
CA LEU A 6 -20.50 -11.66 -12.05
C LEU A 6 -21.40 -12.14 -13.20
N ASP A 7 -20.82 -12.33 -14.39
CA ASP A 7 -21.46 -13.01 -15.51
C ASP A 7 -20.82 -14.41 -15.68
N PRO A 8 -21.45 -15.48 -15.16
CA PRO A 8 -20.91 -16.83 -15.27
C PRO A 8 -21.03 -17.41 -16.68
N VAL A 9 -21.84 -16.84 -17.58
CA VAL A 9 -21.95 -17.30 -18.97
C VAL A 9 -20.79 -16.79 -19.78
N GLN A 10 -20.45 -15.50 -19.64
CA GLN A 10 -19.32 -14.89 -20.33
C GLN A 10 -17.97 -15.06 -19.61
N GLN A 11 -17.99 -15.54 -18.36
CA GLN A 11 -16.81 -15.63 -17.49
C GLN A 11 -16.13 -14.27 -17.30
N THR A 12 -16.95 -13.23 -17.15
CA THR A 12 -16.51 -11.85 -16.95
C THR A 12 -17.07 -11.30 -15.64
N HIS A 13 -16.44 -10.24 -15.14
CA HIS A 13 -16.94 -9.45 -14.04
C HIS A 13 -16.87 -7.97 -14.40
N THR A 14 -17.75 -7.18 -13.79
CA THR A 14 -17.67 -5.71 -13.83
C THR A 14 -17.39 -5.23 -12.43
N GLU A 15 -16.56 -4.19 -12.28
CA GLU A 15 -16.30 -3.57 -10.99
C GLU A 15 -16.93 -2.19 -10.95
N ILE A 16 -17.76 -1.95 -9.94
CA ILE A 16 -18.31 -0.64 -9.61
C ILE A 16 -17.65 -0.22 -8.29
N ILE A 17 -16.69 0.68 -8.40
CA ILE A 17 -15.86 1.14 -7.29
C ILE A 17 -16.31 2.55 -6.91
N GLU A 18 -16.78 2.72 -5.68
CA GLU A 18 -16.99 4.05 -5.11
C GLU A 18 -15.70 4.56 -4.48
N GLU A 19 -15.42 5.85 -4.71
CA GLU A 19 -14.34 6.56 -4.05
C GLU A 19 -14.49 6.53 -2.52
N GLY A 20 -13.37 6.33 -1.85
CA GLY A 20 -13.31 6.38 -0.39
C GLY A 20 -13.54 7.79 0.14
N GLN A 21 -13.95 7.90 1.41
CA GLN A 21 -14.04 9.20 2.08
C GLN A 21 -12.64 9.84 2.18
N PRO A 22 -12.53 11.16 2.06
CA PRO A 22 -11.28 11.87 2.30
C PRO A 22 -10.78 11.64 3.73
N ILE A 23 -9.46 11.49 3.87
CA ILE A 23 -8.82 11.25 5.18
C ILE A 23 -8.12 12.52 5.63
N SER A 24 -8.38 12.96 6.86
CA SER A 24 -7.74 14.14 7.46
C SER A 24 -6.27 13.90 7.80
N ALA A 25 -5.48 14.97 7.89
CA ALA A 25 -4.08 14.88 8.30
C ALA A 25 -3.91 14.25 9.71
N ASP A 26 -4.84 14.53 10.62
CA ASP A 26 -4.83 13.94 11.97
C ASP A 26 -5.08 12.43 11.94
N GLU A 27 -5.95 11.95 11.04
CA GLU A 27 -6.17 10.51 10.84
C GLU A 27 -4.93 9.82 10.26
N VAL A 28 -4.27 10.46 9.29
CA VAL A 28 -2.99 9.97 8.75
C VAL A 28 -1.94 9.92 9.87
N GLY A 29 -1.86 10.95 10.70
CA GLY A 29 -0.96 10.99 11.87
C GLY A 29 -1.22 9.84 12.84
N ARG A 30 -2.50 9.59 13.18
CA ARG A 30 -2.88 8.44 14.04
C ARG A 30 -2.50 7.09 13.41
N MET A 31 -2.56 6.98 12.09
CA MET A 31 -2.13 5.76 11.40
C MET A 31 -0.61 5.55 11.53
N TYR A 32 0.21 6.60 11.38
CA TYR A 32 1.66 6.50 11.62
C TYR A 32 1.98 6.10 13.06
N GLU A 33 1.33 6.73 14.05
CA GLU A 33 1.53 6.38 15.46
C GLU A 33 1.16 4.93 15.75
N LEU A 34 0.04 4.45 15.20
CA LEU A 34 -0.39 3.07 15.36
C LEU A 34 0.60 2.12 14.68
N TYR A 35 0.99 2.40 13.44
CA TYR A 35 1.95 1.60 12.70
C TYR A 35 3.26 1.45 13.46
N THR A 36 3.89 2.55 13.87
CA THR A 36 5.16 2.54 14.60
C THR A 36 5.08 1.74 15.90
N LYS A 37 3.99 1.87 16.66
CA LYS A 37 3.79 1.10 17.90
C LYS A 37 3.68 -0.41 17.68
N ARG A 38 3.28 -0.85 16.49
CA ARG A 38 3.05 -2.26 16.16
C ARG A 38 4.20 -2.91 15.40
N LEU A 39 5.12 -2.13 14.86
CA LEU A 39 6.28 -2.65 14.12
C LEU A 39 7.07 -3.67 14.95
N ASP A 40 7.29 -3.39 16.24
CA ASP A 40 8.06 -4.27 17.13
C ASP A 40 7.37 -5.63 17.42
N GLU A 41 6.08 -5.74 17.09
CA GLU A 41 5.28 -6.95 17.27
C GLU A 41 5.23 -7.82 15.99
N CYS A 42 5.89 -7.41 14.90
CA CYS A 42 5.75 -8.02 13.58
C CYS A 42 7.11 -8.51 13.02
N GLU A 43 7.09 -9.64 12.30
CA GLU A 43 8.26 -10.14 11.57
C GLU A 43 8.35 -9.59 10.13
N GLY A 44 7.27 -8.96 9.65
CA GLY A 44 7.17 -8.41 8.31
C GLY A 44 5.93 -7.55 8.13
N VAL A 45 5.93 -6.73 7.08
CA VAL A 45 4.84 -5.81 6.74
C VAL A 45 4.46 -6.04 5.28
N THR A 46 3.16 -6.07 5.00
CA THR A 46 2.63 -6.01 3.64
C THR A 46 1.88 -4.70 3.46
N ILE A 47 2.23 -3.95 2.41
CA ILE A 47 1.56 -2.70 2.02
C ILE A 47 0.92 -2.93 0.65
N SER A 48 -0.40 -2.84 0.59
CA SER A 48 -1.16 -3.22 -0.60
C SER A 48 -2.28 -2.24 -0.96
N GLY A 49 -2.49 -2.06 -2.26
CA GLY A 49 -3.64 -1.36 -2.83
C GLY A 49 -3.42 0.12 -3.09
N THR A 50 -4.49 0.90 -2.96
CA THR A 50 -4.51 2.36 -3.17
C THR A 50 -4.91 3.09 -1.92
N THR A 51 -4.60 4.38 -1.88
CA THR A 51 -4.98 5.24 -0.77
C THR A 51 -6.24 6.05 -1.09
N PRO A 52 -7.10 6.33 -0.10
CA PRO A 52 -8.20 7.29 -0.25
C PRO A 52 -7.71 8.71 -0.59
N GLN A 53 -8.65 9.59 -0.93
CA GLN A 53 -8.37 11.00 -1.18
C GLN A 53 -7.71 11.68 0.03
N GLN A 54 -6.86 12.67 -0.24
CA GLN A 54 -6.11 13.47 0.75
C GLN A 54 -5.01 12.73 1.50
N VAL A 55 -4.89 11.41 1.35
CA VAL A 55 -3.70 10.69 1.81
C VAL A 55 -2.50 11.06 0.94
N PRO A 56 -1.34 11.38 1.53
CA PRO A 56 -0.13 11.71 0.77
C PRO A 56 0.32 10.54 -0.11
N ASN A 57 0.63 10.83 -1.38
CA ASN A 57 1.10 9.82 -2.36
C ASN A 57 2.50 9.24 -2.03
N ASP A 58 3.12 9.62 -0.92
CA ASP A 58 4.38 9.09 -0.39
C ASP A 58 4.18 8.31 0.93
N ILE A 59 2.95 8.04 1.36
CA ILE A 59 2.66 7.31 2.61
C ILE A 59 3.35 5.93 2.67
N ASP A 60 3.28 5.16 1.60
CA ASP A 60 3.90 3.82 1.51
C ASP A 60 5.42 3.90 1.72
N ARG A 61 6.06 4.94 1.16
CA ARG A 61 7.49 5.20 1.34
C ARG A 61 7.81 5.45 2.81
N HIS A 62 7.03 6.29 3.50
CA HIS A 62 7.25 6.58 4.92
C HIS A 62 7.07 5.35 5.80
N PHE A 63 6.10 4.48 5.50
CA PHE A 63 5.94 3.20 6.22
C PHE A 63 7.13 2.25 6.00
N ILE A 64 7.67 2.19 4.78
CA ILE A 64 8.89 1.41 4.50
C ILE A 64 10.08 2.00 5.27
N ASP A 65 10.26 3.32 5.23
CA ASP A 65 11.35 4.00 5.95
C ASP A 65 11.27 3.73 7.46
N LEU A 66 10.07 3.76 8.05
CA LEU A 66 9.86 3.42 9.47
C LEU A 66 10.17 1.95 9.78
N ALA A 67 9.78 1.02 8.91
CA ALA A 67 10.10 -0.40 9.08
C ALA A 67 11.62 -0.68 9.00
N HIS A 68 12.35 0.06 8.16
CA HIS A 68 13.81 -0.03 8.09
C HIS A 68 14.54 0.60 9.29
N GLN A 69 13.87 1.52 10.00
CA GLN A 69 14.43 2.22 11.16
C GLN A 69 14.09 1.55 12.49
N SER A 70 13.33 0.46 12.51
CA SER A 70 12.95 -0.22 13.76
C SER A 70 14.19 -0.75 14.49
N ASP A 71 14.22 -0.60 15.81
CA ASP A 71 15.37 -0.96 16.67
C ASP A 71 15.60 -2.50 16.80
N ILE A 72 14.82 -3.32 16.09
CA ILE A 72 14.98 -4.78 16.10
C ILE A 72 16.21 -5.17 15.28
N LEU A 73 17.02 -6.10 15.81
CA LEU A 73 18.17 -6.73 15.13
C LEU A 73 17.81 -7.52 13.86
N SER A 74 16.54 -7.58 13.48
CA SER A 74 16.03 -8.14 12.23
C SER A 74 15.31 -7.06 11.45
N ASP A 75 15.87 -6.68 10.30
CA ASP A 75 15.21 -5.79 9.35
C ASP A 75 13.80 -6.33 9.04
N ILE A 76 12.76 -5.57 9.39
CA ILE A 76 11.37 -5.96 9.11
C ILE A 76 11.20 -6.07 7.58
N LEU A 77 10.82 -7.25 7.10
CA LEU A 77 10.67 -7.49 5.67
C LEU A 77 9.40 -6.81 5.14
N VAL A 78 9.55 -5.83 4.25
CA VAL A 78 8.42 -5.15 3.63
C VAL A 78 8.10 -5.70 2.25
N LEU A 79 6.88 -6.22 2.08
CA LEU A 79 6.30 -6.65 0.80
C LEU A 79 5.38 -5.55 0.27
N LEU A 80 5.60 -5.10 -0.95
CA LEU A 80 4.88 -3.99 -1.57
C LEU A 80 4.07 -4.44 -2.79
N ASP A 81 2.77 -4.15 -2.78
CA ASP A 81 1.83 -4.37 -3.89
C ASP A 81 0.97 -3.11 -4.09
N THR A 82 1.56 -2.11 -4.74
CA THR A 82 0.97 -0.77 -4.94
C THR A 82 1.18 -0.33 -6.39
N GLN A 83 0.55 0.77 -6.78
CA GLN A 83 0.53 1.22 -8.17
C GLN A 83 0.84 2.71 -8.34
N LYS A 84 1.09 3.13 -9.59
CA LYS A 84 1.23 4.53 -10.00
C LYS A 84 2.27 5.31 -9.16
N GLN A 85 1.91 6.49 -8.63
CA GLN A 85 2.82 7.35 -7.90
C GLN A 85 3.29 6.76 -6.57
N LEU A 86 2.45 5.97 -5.90
CA LEU A 86 2.82 5.26 -4.68
C LEU A 86 3.98 4.31 -4.98
N LEU A 87 3.84 3.50 -6.03
CA LEU A 87 4.90 2.59 -6.49
C LEU A 87 6.19 3.33 -6.82
N ALA A 88 6.10 4.41 -7.61
CA ALA A 88 7.27 5.16 -8.04
C ALA A 88 8.06 5.80 -6.88
N LYS A 89 7.37 6.29 -5.84
CA LYS A 89 8.01 6.89 -4.66
C LYS A 89 8.57 5.83 -3.71
N SER A 90 7.84 4.73 -3.50
CA SER A 90 8.23 3.63 -2.61
C SER A 90 9.37 2.78 -3.16
N PHE A 91 9.49 2.68 -4.50
CA PHE A 91 10.60 1.99 -5.13
C PHE A 91 11.98 2.52 -4.68
N ARG A 92 12.07 3.82 -4.39
CA ARG A 92 13.34 4.48 -4.01
C ARG A 92 13.87 4.03 -2.66
N VAL A 93 13.00 3.55 -1.77
CA VAL A 93 13.38 3.13 -0.41
C VAL A 93 13.59 1.63 -0.29
N ARG A 94 13.53 0.89 -1.40
CA ARG A 94 13.96 -0.52 -1.52
C ARG A 94 13.25 -1.46 -0.52
N PRO A 95 11.91 -1.62 -0.60
CA PRO A 95 11.24 -2.70 0.12
C PRO A 95 11.84 -4.06 -0.27
N PHE A 96 11.67 -5.06 0.60
CA PHE A 96 12.23 -6.40 0.41
C PHE A 96 11.73 -7.06 -0.88
N LEU A 97 10.42 -6.96 -1.15
CA LEU A 97 9.80 -7.53 -2.35
C LEU A 97 8.78 -6.54 -2.91
N ILE A 98 8.75 -6.41 -4.24
CA ILE A 98 7.72 -5.65 -4.96
C ILE A 98 7.04 -6.58 -5.96
N LYS A 99 5.71 -6.66 -5.90
CA LYS A 99 4.91 -7.32 -6.95
C LYS A 99 4.56 -6.29 -8.00
N ILE A 100 5.08 -6.44 -9.22
CA ILE A 100 4.82 -5.53 -10.34
C ILE A 100 4.21 -6.34 -11.49
N ASN A 101 3.14 -5.82 -12.12
CA ASN A 101 2.54 -6.39 -13.33
C ASN A 101 3.06 -5.70 -14.62
N GLN A 102 2.65 -6.20 -15.80
CA GLN A 102 3.15 -5.68 -17.09
C GLN A 102 2.69 -4.23 -17.36
N ASP A 103 1.45 -3.89 -17.00
CA ASP A 103 0.89 -2.55 -17.17
C ASP A 103 1.68 -1.51 -16.35
N GLU A 104 2.03 -1.86 -15.11
CA GLU A 104 2.84 -1.04 -14.21
C GLU A 104 4.28 -0.85 -14.71
N LEU A 105 4.79 -1.79 -15.51
CA LEU A 105 6.09 -1.67 -16.21
C LEU A 105 6.00 -0.89 -17.52
N GLY A 106 4.80 -0.55 -17.99
CA GLY A 106 4.57 0.06 -19.30
C GLY A 106 4.81 -0.89 -20.47
N LEU A 107 4.57 -2.19 -20.28
CA LEU A 107 4.78 -3.24 -21.29
C LEU A 107 3.48 -3.71 -21.98
N ALA A 108 2.34 -3.15 -21.59
CA ALA A 108 1.00 -3.44 -22.12
C ALA A 108 0.42 -2.27 -22.91
#